data_AF-A0A7V3STS6-F1
#
_entry.id   AF-A0A7V3STS6-F1
#
_cell.length_a   1.000
_cell.length_b   1.000
_cell.length_c   1.000
_cell.angle_alpha   90.00
_cell.angle_beta   90.00
_cell.angle_gamma   90.00
#
_symmetry.space_group_name_H-M   'P 1'
#
loop_
_entity.id
_entity.type
_entity.pdbx_description
1 polymer ?
#
loop_
_entity_poly.entity_id
_entity_poly.type
_entity_poly.pdbx_seq_one_letter_code
_entity_poly.pdbx_strand_id
1 'polypeptide(L)'
;MTVLEYDDDILIIDAGLMFPDEDMLGVDFVIPDFTYLIENKEKIRGLLITHGHEDHTGAVPFLVREIKVPIYATPLTLGLIKEKLKEFSIFDVELISVKPRDKVVLGNFTVEFVRVTHSIVDG
;
A
#
# COMPACT_ATOMS: atom_id res chain seq x y z
N MET A 1 -6.91 -4.13 -1.65
CA MET A 1 -5.57 -4.63 -2.02
C MET A 1 -5.70 -5.44 -3.29
N THR A 2 -4.82 -5.19 -4.25
CA THR A 2 -4.73 -5.91 -5.52
C THR A 2 -3.27 -6.30 -5.77
N VAL A 3 -3.04 -7.46 -6.37
CA VAL A 3 -1.70 -7.96 -6.69
C VAL A 3 -1.60 -8.23 -8.18
N LEU A 4 -0.53 -7.74 -8.80
CA LEU A 4 -0.16 -8.04 -10.19
C LEU A 4 1.14 -8.84 -10.19
N GLU A 5 1.12 -10.07 -10.71
CA GLU A 5 2.32 -10.92 -10.87
C GLU A 5 2.60 -11.12 -12.35
N TYR A 6 3.86 -10.94 -12.75
CA TYR A 6 4.37 -11.31 -14.07
C TYR A 6 5.81 -11.82 -13.94
N ASP A 7 6.06 -13.05 -14.40
CA ASP A 7 7.30 -13.78 -14.17
C ASP A 7 7.72 -13.80 -12.68
N ASP A 8 8.87 -13.22 -12.35
CA ASP A 8 9.41 -13.15 -10.99
C ASP A 8 9.22 -11.76 -10.35
N ASP A 9 8.26 -10.97 -10.85
CA ASP A 9 7.96 -9.63 -10.34
C ASP A 9 6.50 -9.52 -9.88
N ILE A 10 6.33 -9.01 -8.66
CA ILE A 10 5.04 -8.73 -8.05
C ILE A 10 4.92 -7.23 -7.72
N LEU A 11 3.80 -6.63 -8.10
CA LEU A 11 3.35 -5.31 -7.64
C LEU A 11 2.14 -5.46 -6.73
N ILE A 12 2.14 -4.69 -5.64
CA ILE A 12 0.97 -4.55 -4.77
C ILE A 12 0.37 -3.16 -5.01
N ILE A 13 -0.95 -3.10 -5.18
CA ILE A 13 -1.72 -1.87 -5.29
C ILE A 13 -2.67 -1.80 -4.11
N ASP A 14 -2.46 -0.80 -3.26
CA ASP A 14 -3.17 -0.52 -2.02
C ASP A 14 -3.10 -1.65 -0.96
N ALA A 15 -3.12 -1.25 0.30
CA ALA A 15 -3.20 -2.15 1.45
C ALA A 15 -4.14 -1.52 2.48
N GLY A 16 -5.43 -1.62 2.22
CA GLY A 16 -6.49 -1.07 3.06
C GLY A 16 -7.02 -2.02 4.11
N LEU A 17 -7.65 -1.45 5.13
CA LEU A 17 -8.48 -2.18 6.06
C LEU A 17 -9.95 -2.18 5.61
N MET A 18 -10.74 -3.05 6.21
CA MET A 18 -12.20 -3.03 6.11
C MET A 18 -12.76 -2.77 7.51
N PHE A 19 -13.80 -1.95 7.59
CA PHE A 19 -14.57 -1.81 8.83
C PHE A 19 -15.44 -3.06 9.05
N PRO A 20 -15.59 -3.52 10.30
CA PRO A 20 -16.33 -4.74 10.61
C PRO A 20 -17.82 -4.59 10.33
N ASP A 21 -18.45 -5.71 9.94
CA ASP A 21 -19.90 -5.82 9.82
C ASP A 21 -20.58 -6.01 11.20
N GLU A 22 -21.90 -5.85 11.26
CA GLU A 22 -22.67 -5.92 12.52
C GLU A 22 -22.54 -7.27 13.26
N ASP A 23 -22.24 -8.34 12.55
CA ASP A 23 -22.08 -9.69 13.10
C ASP A 23 -20.64 -10.00 13.57
N MET A 24 -19.66 -9.13 13.27
CA MET A 24 -18.27 -9.25 13.69
C MET A 24 -18.06 -8.67 15.10
N LEU A 25 -18.70 -9.29 16.09
CA LEU A 25 -18.73 -8.80 17.46
C LEU A 25 -17.32 -8.67 18.09
N GLY A 26 -16.98 -7.46 18.52
CA GLY A 26 -15.72 -7.16 19.22
C GLY A 26 -14.50 -6.98 18.31
N VAL A 27 -14.67 -6.99 16.99
CA VAL A 27 -13.61 -6.70 16.01
C VAL A 27 -13.51 -5.18 15.83
N ASP A 28 -12.29 -4.64 15.83
CA ASP A 28 -12.05 -3.21 15.56
C ASP A 28 -11.96 -2.91 14.05
N PHE A 29 -11.24 -3.76 13.31
CA PHE A 29 -11.07 -3.69 11.85
C PHE A 29 -10.60 -5.05 11.30
N VAL A 30 -10.78 -5.25 10.01
CA VAL A 30 -10.35 -6.45 9.27
C VAL A 30 -9.24 -6.06 8.29
N ILE A 31 -8.23 -6.91 8.15
CA ILE A 31 -7.13 -6.73 7.19
C ILE A 31 -7.05 -7.92 6.22
N PRO A 32 -6.43 -7.76 5.04
CA PRO A 32 -6.24 -8.86 4.11
C PRO A 32 -5.33 -9.95 4.67
N ASP A 33 -5.52 -11.18 4.19
CA ASP A 33 -4.56 -12.27 4.38
C ASP A 33 -3.34 -12.06 3.46
N PHE A 34 -2.14 -12.06 4.05
CA PHE A 34 -0.88 -11.85 3.35
C PHE A 34 -0.12 -13.14 3.04
N THR A 35 -0.65 -14.34 3.33
CA THR A 35 0.07 -15.62 3.15
C THR A 35 0.74 -15.73 1.78
N TYR A 36 0.02 -15.45 0.69
CA TYR A 36 0.58 -15.51 -0.66
C TYR A 36 1.76 -14.54 -0.86
N LEU A 37 1.68 -13.31 -0.32
CA LEU A 37 2.75 -12.33 -0.43
C LEU A 37 3.97 -12.70 0.43
N ILE A 38 3.74 -13.28 1.62
CA ILE A 38 4.83 -13.75 2.51
C ILE A 38 5.60 -14.90 1.85
N GLU A 39 4.88 -15.85 1.25
CA GLU A 39 5.47 -16.99 0.53
C GLU A 39 6.27 -16.55 -0.70
N ASN A 40 5.90 -15.43 -1.33
CA ASN A 40 6.51 -14.92 -2.57
C ASN A 40 7.28 -13.61 -2.36
N LYS A 41 7.69 -13.29 -1.13
CA LYS A 41 8.22 -11.97 -0.75
C LYS A 41 9.40 -11.47 -1.61
N GLU A 42 10.25 -12.39 -2.08
CA GLU A 42 11.45 -12.06 -2.88
C GLU A 42 11.10 -11.53 -4.28
N LYS A 43 9.89 -11.80 -4.76
CA LYS A 43 9.37 -11.30 -6.05
C LYS A 43 8.80 -9.89 -5.96
N ILE A 44 8.50 -9.39 -4.75
CA ILE A 44 7.77 -8.14 -4.59
C ILE A 44 8.69 -6.95 -4.84
N ARG A 45 8.28 -6.09 -5.78
CA ARG A 45 9.08 -4.94 -6.22
C ARG A 45 8.67 -3.62 -5.57
N GLY A 46 7.43 -3.51 -5.12
CA GLY A 46 6.96 -2.30 -4.46
C GLY A 46 5.49 -2.33 -4.11
N LEU A 47 5.11 -1.41 -3.22
CA LEU A 47 3.73 -1.11 -2.84
C LEU A 47 3.35 0.25 -3.43
N LEU A 48 2.37 0.26 -4.31
CA LEU A 48 1.81 1.45 -4.94
C LEU A 48 0.52 1.82 -4.19
N ILE A 49 0.40 3.05 -3.71
CA ILE A 49 -0.81 3.52 -3.04
C ILE A 49 -1.49 4.59 -3.91
N THR A 50 -2.76 4.38 -4.19
CA THR A 50 -3.55 5.26 -5.04
C THR A 50 -3.90 6.57 -4.32
N HIS A 51 -4.44 6.49 -3.10
CA HIS A 51 -4.80 7.65 -2.29
C HIS A 51 -4.89 7.29 -0.79
N GLY A 52 -5.09 8.31 0.05
CA GLY A 52 -4.96 8.21 1.49
C GLY A 52 -6.17 7.76 2.31
N HIS A 53 -7.21 7.16 1.73
CA HIS A 53 -8.30 6.62 2.56
C HIS A 53 -7.86 5.36 3.33
N GLU A 54 -8.54 5.05 4.43
CA GLU A 54 -8.24 3.90 5.30
C GLU A 54 -8.47 2.55 4.61
N ASP A 55 -9.46 2.47 3.72
CA ASP A 55 -9.72 1.30 2.87
C ASP A 55 -8.71 1.13 1.73
N HIS A 56 -7.71 2.02 1.65
CA HIS A 56 -6.54 1.89 0.76
C HIS A 56 -5.20 1.83 1.51
N THR A 57 -5.12 2.37 2.73
CA THR A 57 -3.86 2.51 3.49
C THR A 57 -3.85 1.88 4.89
N GLY A 58 -5.02 1.52 5.43
CA GLY A 58 -5.18 1.14 6.82
C GLY A 58 -4.47 -0.17 7.20
N ALA A 59 -4.24 -1.07 6.24
CA ALA A 59 -3.50 -2.31 6.46
C ALA A 59 -1.99 -2.20 6.18
N VAL A 60 -1.48 -1.05 5.71
CA VAL A 60 -0.05 -0.83 5.41
C VAL A 60 0.85 -1.19 6.59
N PRO A 61 0.60 -0.76 7.86
CA PRO A 61 1.49 -1.08 8.98
C PRO A 61 1.63 -2.58 9.24
N PHE A 62 0.58 -3.36 8.95
CA PHE A 62 0.57 -4.80 9.14
C PHE A 62 1.35 -5.48 8.02
N LEU A 63 1.14 -5.06 6.77
CA LEU A 63 1.85 -5.60 5.61
C LEU A 63 3.37 -5.39 5.74
N VAL A 64 3.82 -4.18 6.09
CA VAL A 64 5.25 -3.84 6.11
C VAL A 64 6.04 -4.37 7.31
N ARG A 65 5.36 -5.01 8.27
CA ARG A 65 6.01 -5.82 9.30
C ARG A 65 6.48 -7.15 8.74
N GLU A 66 5.69 -7.74 7.87
CA GLU A 66 5.99 -9.03 7.24
C GLU A 66 6.89 -8.88 6.00
N ILE A 67 6.72 -7.79 5.25
CA ILE A 67 7.33 -7.61 3.92
C ILE A 67 7.95 -6.21 3.80
N LYS A 68 9.27 -6.14 3.64
CA LYS A 68 10.00 -4.88 3.50
C LYS A 68 10.15 -4.50 2.03
N VAL A 69 9.35 -3.52 1.59
CA VAL A 69 9.35 -3.01 0.21
C VAL A 69 9.14 -1.49 0.18
N PRO A 70 9.64 -0.79 -0.85
CA PRO A 70 9.40 0.64 -1.02
C PRO A 70 7.92 0.93 -1.27
N ILE A 71 7.43 2.03 -0.69
CA ILE A 71 6.06 2.53 -0.87
C ILE A 71 6.09 3.77 -1.77
N TYR A 72 5.34 3.73 -2.86
CA TYR A 72 5.18 4.82 -3.81
C TYR A 72 3.80 5.43 -3.68
N ALA A 73 3.72 6.74 -3.39
CA ALA A 73 2.44 7.44 -3.33
C ALA A 73 2.61 8.96 -3.50
N THR A 74 1.49 9.66 -3.61
CA THR A 74 1.45 11.12 -3.62
C THR A 74 1.84 11.73 -2.26
N PRO A 75 2.28 13.01 -2.19
CA PRO A 75 2.78 13.61 -0.96
C PRO A 75 1.81 13.55 0.23
N LEU A 76 0.52 13.83 0.03
CA LEU A 76 -0.47 13.75 1.11
C LEU A 76 -0.59 12.31 1.63
N THR A 77 -0.72 11.35 0.72
CA THR A 77 -0.86 9.92 1.03
C THR A 77 0.34 9.40 1.81
N LEU A 78 1.57 9.76 1.41
CA LEU A 78 2.78 9.41 2.17
C LEU A 78 2.81 10.07 3.55
N GLY A 79 2.32 11.31 3.69
CA GLY A 79 2.20 11.97 4.98
C GLY A 79 1.28 11.21 5.95
N LEU A 80 0.12 10.76 5.46
CA LEU A 80 -0.83 9.97 6.24
C LEU A 80 -0.25 8.60 6.61
N ILE A 81 0.37 7.89 5.66
CA ILE A 81 1.05 6.62 5.91
C ILE A 81 2.17 6.79 6.93
N LYS A 82 2.96 7.86 6.83
CA LYS A 82 4.09 8.12 7.75
C LYS A 82 3.63 8.29 9.20
N GLU A 83 2.58 9.08 9.45
CA GLU A 83 2.06 9.22 10.82
C GLU A 83 1.45 7.90 11.31
N LYS A 84 0.75 7.14 10.45
CA LYS A 84 0.24 5.81 10.81
C LYS A 84 1.37 4.83 11.17
N LEU A 85 2.44 4.76 10.36
CA LEU A 85 3.59 3.89 10.66
C LEU A 85 4.24 4.23 12.01
N LYS A 86 4.31 5.52 12.35
CA LYS A 86 4.82 6.00 13.64
C LYS A 86 3.97 5.56 14.82
N GLU A 87 2.64 5.54 14.70
CA GLU A 87 1.74 4.98 15.74
C GLU A 87 2.04 3.50 16.00
N PHE A 88 2.42 2.76 14.96
CA PHE A 88 2.81 1.35 15.05
C PHE A 88 4.30 1.13 15.37
N SER A 89 5.05 2.21 15.68
CA SER A 89 6.50 2.20 15.94
C SER A 89 7.35 1.59 14.81
N ILE A 90 6.96 1.86 13.55
CA ILE A 90 7.67 1.41 12.35
C ILE A 90 8.37 2.61 11.72
N PHE A 91 9.71 2.54 11.61
CA PHE A 91 10.53 3.65 11.09
C PHE A 91 11.38 3.26 9.87
N ASP A 92 11.51 1.95 9.62
CA ASP A 92 12.35 1.40 8.56
C ASP A 92 11.48 0.97 7.37
N VAL A 93 10.98 1.97 6.65
CA VAL A 93 10.20 1.84 5.41
C VAL A 93 10.60 2.98 4.47
N GLU A 94 10.96 2.63 3.25
CA GLU A 94 11.29 3.60 2.21
C GLU A 94 10.00 4.20 1.62
N LEU A 95 9.81 5.51 1.78
CA LEU A 95 8.65 6.26 1.28
C LEU A 95 9.08 7.13 0.09
N ILE A 96 8.59 6.82 -1.11
CA ILE A 96 8.99 7.45 -2.37
C ILE A 96 7.84 8.27 -2.93
N SER A 97 7.99 9.60 -2.91
CA SER A 97 6.96 10.50 -3.42
C SER A 97 6.93 10.49 -4.95
N VAL A 98 5.73 10.41 -5.50
CA VAL A 98 5.48 10.49 -6.95
C VAL A 98 4.51 11.63 -7.30
N LYS A 99 4.55 12.06 -8.55
CA LYS A 99 3.67 13.07 -9.14
C LYS A 99 2.98 12.52 -10.40
N PRO A 100 1.88 13.14 -10.84
CA PRO A 100 1.28 12.79 -12.12
C PRO A 100 2.30 12.85 -13.26
N ARG A 101 2.28 11.84 -14.14
CA ARG A 101 3.20 11.57 -15.26
C ARG A 101 4.58 11.05 -14.86
N ASP A 102 4.89 10.92 -13.57
CA ASP A 102 6.08 10.19 -13.16
C ASP A 102 5.93 8.72 -13.59
N LYS A 103 7.06 8.13 -13.99
CA LYS A 103 7.17 6.72 -14.35
C LYS A 103 8.15 6.04 -13.42
N VAL A 104 7.73 4.93 -12.84
CA VAL A 104 8.59 4.07 -12.02
C VAL A 104 8.72 2.72 -12.68
N VAL A 105 9.94 2.20 -12.71
CA VAL A 105 10.24 0.86 -13.23
C VAL A 105 10.44 -0.07 -12.04
N LEU A 106 9.64 -1.13 -11.98
CA LEU A 106 9.59 -2.08 -10.88
C LEU A 106 9.65 -3.49 -11.49
N GLY A 107 10.87 -3.99 -11.68
CA GLY A 107 11.09 -5.22 -12.46
C GLY A 107 10.61 -5.04 -13.90
N ASN A 108 9.81 -5.99 -14.37
CA ASN A 108 9.17 -6.02 -15.69
C ASN A 108 8.04 -4.98 -15.86
N PHE A 109 7.64 -4.27 -14.79
CA PHE A 109 6.58 -3.28 -14.86
C PHE A 109 7.11 -1.87 -15.04
N THR A 110 6.44 -1.10 -15.90
CA THR A 110 6.54 0.36 -15.92
C THR A 110 5.20 0.95 -15.49
N VAL A 111 5.18 1.68 -14.38
CA VAL A 111 3.97 2.26 -13.80
C VAL A 111 4.01 3.77 -14.01
N GLU A 112 2.99 4.31 -14.69
CA GLU A 112 2.80 5.75 -14.87
C GLU A 112 1.65 6.25 -13.99
N PHE A 113 1.89 7.28 -13.19
CA PHE A 113 0.87 7.84 -12.32
C PHE A 113 0.01 8.85 -13.07
N VAL A 114 -1.31 8.75 -12.95
CA VAL A 114 -2.26 9.68 -13.54
C VAL A 114 -3.15 10.25 -12.45
N ARG A 115 -3.41 11.56 -12.49
CA ARG A 115 -4.27 12.23 -11.51
C ARG A 115 -5.74 11.90 -11.76
N VAL A 116 -6.47 11.58 -10.70
CA VAL A 116 -7.93 11.39 -10.75
C VAL A 116 -8.61 12.28 -9.71
N THR A 117 -9.79 12.79 -10.01
CA THR A 117 -10.59 13.54 -9.01
C THR A 117 -11.27 12.57 -8.05
N HIS A 118 -11.13 12.81 -6.75
CA HIS A 118 -11.80 12.01 -5.71
C HIS A 118 -12.20 12.86 -4.50
N SER A 119 -12.76 12.22 -3.45
CA SER A 119 -13.17 12.88 -2.20
C SER A 119 -12.01 13.19 -1.25
N ILE A 120 -10.79 12.78 -1.59
CA ILE A 120 -9.54 13.18 -0.92
C ILE A 120 -8.61 13.86 -1.92
N VAL A 121 -7.79 14.79 -1.44
CA VAL A 121 -6.76 15.46 -2.25
C VAL A 121 -5.70 14.44 -2.69
N ASP A 122 -5.05 14.70 -3.82
CA ASP A 122 -3.92 13.90 -4.31
C ASP A 122 -4.23 12.41 -4.59
N GLY A 123 -5.46 12.13 -5.04
CA GLY A 123 -5.83 10.88 -5.73
C GLY A 123 -5.63 10.91 -7.24
#